data_AF-A0A5C7Q058-F1
#
_entry.id   AF-A0A5C7Q058-F1
#
_cell.length_a   1.000
_cell.length_b   1.000
_cell.length_c   1.000
_cell.angle_alpha   90.00
_cell.angle_beta   90.00
_cell.angle_gamma   90.00
#
_symmetry.space_group_name_H-M   'P 1'
#
loop_
_entity.id
_entity.type
_entity.pdbx_description
1 polymer ?
#
loop_
_entity_poly.entity_id
_entity_poly.type
_entity_poly.pdbx_seq_one_letter_code
_entity_poly.pdbx_strand_id
1 'polypeptide(L)'
;RLVDLPGYGYAKVSQEMKEEWQQHLENYLRERETLRGLVLLMDIRHPLKDFDINMLDWAESTELPVHCVLTKADKLNRGPAQQALLQVRKQLSARTVPVSVQLFSAPSKQGVDELAATLGHWLAL
;
A
#
# COMPACT_ATOMS: atom_id res chain seq x y z
N ARG A 1 0.50 5.48 16.22
CA ARG A 1 1.32 4.24 16.36
C ARG A 1 1.37 3.58 14.99
N LEU A 2 2.52 3.01 14.60
CA LEU A 2 2.61 2.15 13.41
C LEU A 2 2.28 0.71 13.79
N VAL A 3 1.52 0.03 12.94
CA VAL A 3 1.13 -1.36 13.10
C VAL A 3 1.54 -2.08 11.84
N ASP A 4 2.39 -3.10 11.98
CA ASP A 4 2.76 -3.95 10.87
C ASP A 4 1.76 -5.09 10.75
N LEU A 5 1.18 -5.24 9.56
CA LEU A 5 0.29 -6.34 9.26
C LEU A 5 1.12 -7.50 8.72
N PRO A 6 0.80 -8.75 9.10
CA PRO A 6 1.57 -9.89 8.63
C PRO A 6 1.52 -9.99 7.09
N GLY A 7 2.71 -10.06 6.47
CA GLY A 7 2.90 -10.00 5.02
C GLY A 7 2.53 -11.29 4.30
N TYR A 8 1.24 -11.51 4.03
CA TYR A 8 0.75 -12.74 3.39
C TYR A 8 0.61 -12.68 1.86
N GLY A 9 0.86 -11.52 1.22
CA GLY A 9 0.80 -11.37 -0.24
C GLY A 9 1.89 -12.12 -1.03
N TYR A 10 2.89 -12.70 -0.36
CA TYR A 10 4.02 -13.39 -1.01
C TYR A 10 4.23 -14.84 -0.56
N ALA A 11 3.71 -15.24 0.60
CA ALA A 11 3.73 -16.64 1.01
C ALA A 11 2.66 -17.40 0.23
N LYS A 12 2.96 -18.62 -0.24
CA LYS A 12 1.97 -19.56 -0.77
C LYS A 12 1.02 -19.97 0.37
N VAL A 13 0.12 -19.08 0.73
CA VAL A 13 -0.94 -19.34 1.69
C VAL A 13 -2.12 -19.95 0.94
N SER A 14 -2.75 -20.96 1.53
CA SER A 14 -3.95 -21.59 0.95
C SER A 14 -5.05 -20.54 0.78
N GLN A 15 -5.98 -20.80 -0.15
CA GLN A 15 -7.14 -19.94 -0.36
C GLN A 15 -7.93 -19.75 0.94
N GLU A 16 -8.09 -20.82 1.70
CA GLU A 16 -8.75 -20.86 3.01
C GLU A 16 -8.07 -19.92 4.03
N MET A 17 -6.73 -19.88 4.07
CA MET A 17 -5.99 -18.99 4.96
C MET A 17 -6.04 -17.53 4.53
N LYS A 18 -6.28 -17.24 3.23
CA LYS A 18 -6.56 -15.87 2.75
C LYS A 18 -7.93 -15.40 3.20
N GLU A 19 -8.94 -16.27 3.10
CA GLU A 19 -10.31 -15.96 3.50
C GLU A 19 -10.42 -15.75 5.01
N GLU A 20 -9.81 -16.63 5.80
CA GLU A 20 -9.71 -16.48 7.25
C GLU A 20 -8.98 -15.16 7.60
N TRP A 21 -7.86 -14.87 6.94
CA TRP A 21 -7.18 -13.60 7.15
C TRP A 21 -8.03 -12.38 6.79
N GLN A 22 -8.78 -12.42 5.69
CA GLN A 22 -9.68 -11.32 5.30
C GLN A 22 -10.72 -11.07 6.40
N GLN A 23 -11.33 -12.13 6.93
CA GLN A 23 -12.29 -12.01 8.03
C GLN A 23 -11.64 -11.46 9.30
N HIS A 24 -10.45 -11.95 9.66
CA HIS A 24 -9.72 -11.48 10.84
C HIS A 24 -9.26 -10.02 10.69
N LEU A 25 -8.81 -9.62 9.51
CA LEU A 25 -8.38 -8.26 9.23
C LEU A 25 -9.56 -7.29 9.25
N GLU A 26 -10.67 -7.66 8.62
CA GLU A 26 -11.91 -6.87 8.66
C GLU A 26 -12.35 -6.64 10.09
N ASN A 27 -12.40 -7.69 10.92
CA ASN A 27 -12.77 -7.56 12.33
C ASN A 27 -11.77 -6.70 13.11
N TYR A 28 -10.47 -6.95 12.95
CA TYR A 28 -9.40 -6.24 13.67
C TYR A 28 -9.32 -4.74 13.33
N LEU A 29 -9.57 -4.38 12.07
CA LEU A 29 -9.42 -3.01 11.59
C LEU A 29 -10.74 -2.23 11.64
N ARG A 30 -11.90 -2.88 11.50
CA ARG A 30 -13.21 -2.21 11.64
C ARG A 30 -13.44 -1.67 13.05
N GLU A 31 -12.98 -2.35 14.08
CA GLU A 31 -13.15 -1.91 15.47
C GLU A 31 -12.15 -0.80 15.88
N ARG A 32 -11.17 -0.48 15.02
CA ARG A 32 -10.13 0.50 15.35
C ARG A 32 -10.45 1.88 14.80
N GLU A 33 -11.12 2.67 15.63
CA GLU A 33 -11.33 4.12 15.42
C GLU A 33 -10.01 4.93 15.30
N THR A 34 -8.87 4.35 15.69
CA THR A 34 -7.56 5.02 15.68
C THR A 34 -6.81 4.89 14.36
N LEU A 35 -7.33 4.16 13.38
CA LEU A 35 -6.67 4.02 12.09
C LEU A 35 -6.76 5.32 11.29
N ARG A 36 -5.63 5.81 10.78
CA ARG A 36 -5.54 7.08 10.05
C ARG A 36 -5.22 6.95 8.56
N GLY A 37 -4.79 5.77 8.13
CA GLY A 37 -4.46 5.49 6.75
C GLY A 37 -3.73 4.17 6.58
N LEU A 38 -3.64 3.71 5.34
CA LEU A 38 -3.01 2.46 4.95
C LEU A 38 -1.78 2.74 4.08
N VAL A 39 -0.61 2.26 4.50
CA VAL A 39 0.58 2.22 3.64
C VAL A 39 0.65 0.85 2.96
N LEU A 40 0.54 0.83 1.64
CA LEU A 40 0.54 -0.41 0.86
C LEU A 40 1.86 -0.57 0.10
N LEU A 41 2.68 -1.53 0.54
CA LEU A 41 3.99 -1.80 -0.06
C LEU A 41 3.87 -2.77 -1.24
N MET A 42 4.29 -2.34 -2.43
CA MET A 42 4.27 -3.15 -3.64
C MET A 42 5.67 -3.23 -4.27
N ASP A 43 6.04 -4.36 -4.85
CA ASP A 43 7.28 -4.47 -5.64
C ASP A 43 7.06 -3.74 -6.98
N ILE A 44 7.87 -2.73 -7.30
CA ILE A 44 7.72 -1.92 -8.51
C ILE A 44 7.74 -2.74 -9.81
N ARG A 45 8.33 -3.93 -9.80
CA ARG A 45 8.41 -4.82 -10.97
C ARG A 45 7.08 -5.50 -11.27
N HIS A 46 6.21 -5.64 -10.26
CA HIS A 46 4.93 -6.32 -10.34
C HIS A 46 3.91 -5.66 -9.40
N PRO A 47 3.56 -4.37 -9.61
CA PRO A 47 2.58 -3.68 -8.77
C PRO A 47 1.16 -4.17 -9.06
N LEU A 48 0.23 -3.90 -8.13
CA LEU A 48 -1.21 -4.15 -8.31
C LEU A 48 -1.55 -5.63 -8.54
N LYS A 49 -0.95 -6.51 -7.74
CA LYS A 49 -1.37 -7.91 -7.67
C LYS A 49 -2.74 -8.01 -7.01
N ASP A 50 -3.39 -9.16 -7.14
CA ASP A 50 -4.72 -9.43 -6.56
C ASP A 50 -4.83 -9.03 -5.08
N PHE A 51 -3.79 -9.30 -4.29
CA PHE A 51 -3.75 -8.89 -2.88
C PHE A 51 -3.76 -7.37 -2.70
N ASP A 52 -3.02 -6.63 -3.53
CA ASP A 52 -2.97 -5.18 -3.49
C ASP A 52 -4.34 -4.58 -3.85
N ILE A 53 -5.01 -5.15 -4.85
CA ILE A 53 -6.35 -4.75 -5.26
C ILE A 53 -7.36 -5.00 -4.13
N ASN A 54 -7.34 -6.19 -3.52
CA ASN A 54 -8.23 -6.50 -2.40
C ASN A 54 -8.04 -5.52 -1.22
N MET A 55 -6.79 -5.12 -0.93
CA MET A 55 -6.51 -4.14 0.11
C MET A 55 -6.98 -2.73 -0.24
N LEU A 56 -6.93 -2.35 -1.51
CA LEU A 56 -7.49 -1.08 -1.99
C LEU A 56 -9.01 -1.07 -1.88
N ASP A 57 -9.67 -2.16 -2.28
CA ASP A 57 -11.13 -2.30 -2.18
C ASP A 57 -11.59 -2.27 -0.72
N TRP A 58 -10.83 -2.90 0.18
CA TRP A 58 -11.07 -2.83 1.61
C TRP A 58 -10.87 -1.43 2.19
N ALA A 59 -9.83 -0.71 1.76
CA ALA A 59 -9.61 0.67 2.18
C ALA A 59 -10.76 1.58 1.71
N GLU A 60 -11.34 1.34 0.54
CA GLU A 60 -12.52 2.05 0.07
C GLU A 60 -13.76 1.78 0.92
N SER A 61 -14.02 0.52 1.29
CA SER A 61 -15.18 0.17 2.12
C SER A 61 -15.11 0.71 3.55
N THR A 62 -13.91 1.13 3.97
CA THR A 62 -13.62 1.69 5.31
C THR A 62 -13.25 3.17 5.28
N GLU A 63 -13.35 3.83 4.11
CA GLU A 63 -13.05 5.25 3.89
C GLU A 63 -11.61 5.65 4.29
N LEU A 64 -10.66 4.72 4.18
CA LEU A 64 -9.27 4.95 4.57
C LEU A 64 -8.43 5.50 3.43
N PRO A 65 -7.66 6.59 3.65
CA PRO A 65 -6.70 7.04 2.67
C PRO A 65 -5.57 6.01 2.53
N VAL A 66 -5.11 5.82 1.29
CA VAL A 66 -4.05 4.85 0.96
C VAL A 66 -2.84 5.57 0.39
N HIS A 67 -1.67 5.14 0.83
CA HIS A 67 -0.39 5.56 0.28
C HIS A 67 0.37 4.34 -0.24
N CYS A 68 0.37 4.20 -1.56
CA CYS A 68 1.02 3.12 -2.29
C CYS A 68 2.51 3.41 -2.45
N VAL A 69 3.34 2.49 -1.97
CA VAL A 69 4.79 2.61 -2.01
C VAL A 69 5.36 1.56 -2.96
N LEU A 70 5.86 2.02 -4.10
CA LEU A 70 6.51 1.17 -5.10
C LEU A 70 7.95 0.89 -4.68
N THR A 71 8.13 -0.16 -3.88
CA THR A 71 9.40 -0.61 -3.33
C THR A 71 10.33 -1.19 -4.40
N LYS A 72 11.63 -1.28 -4.06
CA LYS A 72 12.69 -1.80 -4.93
C LYS A 72 12.85 -1.00 -6.23
N ALA A 73 12.60 0.31 -6.17
CA ALA A 73 12.77 1.22 -7.31
C ALA A 73 14.20 1.15 -7.92
N ASP A 74 15.21 0.77 -7.14
CA ASP A 74 16.58 0.51 -7.60
C ASP A 74 16.71 -0.62 -8.64
N LYS A 75 15.69 -1.47 -8.77
CA LYS A 75 15.67 -2.56 -9.77
C LYS A 75 15.27 -2.11 -11.17
N LEU A 76 14.82 -0.87 -11.32
CA LEU A 76 14.45 -0.30 -12.61
C LEU A 76 15.29 0.94 -12.90
N ASN A 77 15.60 1.15 -14.18
CA ASN A 77 16.14 2.43 -14.62
C ASN A 77 15.12 3.56 -14.43
N ARG A 78 15.59 4.81 -14.38
CA ARG A 78 14.75 6.00 -14.13
C ARG A 78 13.51 6.08 -15.02
N GLY A 79 13.64 5.82 -16.32
CA GLY A 79 12.53 5.85 -17.27
C GLY A 79 11.43 4.83 -16.92
N PRO A 80 11.75 3.52 -16.92
CA PRO A 80 10.80 2.48 -16.52
C PRO A 80 10.19 2.69 -15.11
N ALA A 81 10.96 3.15 -14.14
CA ALA A 81 10.44 3.45 -12.80
C ALA A 81 9.37 4.56 -12.82
N GLN A 82 9.63 5.65 -13.57
CA GLN A 82 8.65 6.73 -13.74
C GLN A 82 7.42 6.28 -14.53
N GLN A 83 7.60 5.43 -15.54
CA GLN A 83 6.48 4.84 -16.27
C GLN A 83 5.59 4.00 -15.35
N ALA A 84 6.17 3.13 -14.51
CA ALA A 84 5.43 2.34 -13.54
C ALA A 84 4.65 3.22 -12.56
N LEU A 85 5.29 4.27 -12.03
CA LEU A 85 4.64 5.25 -11.15
C LEU A 85 3.39 5.87 -11.80
N LEU A 86 3.53 6.36 -13.04
CA LEU A 86 2.43 7.00 -13.77
C LEU A 86 1.32 6.01 -14.12
N GLN A 87 1.68 4.78 -14.49
CA GLN A 87 0.70 3.73 -14.77
C GLN A 87 -0.14 3.39 -13.54
N VAL A 88 0.49 3.18 -12.39
CA VAL A 88 -0.22 2.89 -11.13
C VAL A 88 -1.09 4.08 -10.72
N ARG A 89 -0.57 5.32 -10.77
CA ARG A 89 -1.36 6.52 -10.48
C ARG A 89 -2.60 6.63 -11.37
N LYS A 90 -2.47 6.36 -12.67
CA LYS A 90 -3.59 6.38 -13.62
C LYS A 90 -4.62 5.30 -13.31
N GLN A 91 -4.20 4.09 -12.95
CA GLN A 91 -5.13 3.00 -12.64
C GLN A 91 -5.89 3.24 -11.34
N LEU A 92 -5.28 3.94 -10.39
CA LEU A 92 -5.89 4.23 -9.09
C LEU A 92 -6.64 5.58 -9.05
N SER A 93 -6.67 6.35 -10.14
CA SER A 93 -7.27 7.71 -10.12
C SER A 93 -8.80 7.72 -9.99
N ALA A 94 -9.46 6.59 -10.28
CA ALA A 94 -10.92 6.46 -10.21
C ALA A 94 -11.41 5.95 -8.84
N ARG A 95 -10.49 5.72 -7.89
CA ARG A 95 -10.81 5.28 -6.54
C ARG A 95 -11.55 6.39 -5.77
N THR A 96 -12.47 6.00 -4.90
CA THR A 96 -13.31 6.93 -4.12
C THR A 96 -12.58 7.53 -2.93
N VAL A 97 -11.62 6.79 -2.37
CA VAL A 97 -10.74 7.28 -1.29
C VAL A 97 -9.49 7.96 -1.85
N PRO A 98 -8.85 8.86 -1.08
CA PRO A 98 -7.58 9.44 -1.47
C PRO A 98 -6.50 8.37 -1.62
N VAL A 99 -5.95 8.21 -2.82
CA VAL A 99 -4.84 7.32 -3.11
C VAL A 99 -3.64 8.11 -3.63
N SER A 100 -2.51 7.98 -2.96
CA SER A 100 -1.23 8.54 -3.40
C SER A 100 -0.24 7.43 -3.71
N VAL A 101 0.73 7.70 -4.58
CA VAL A 101 1.71 6.70 -5.04
C VAL A 101 3.10 7.32 -5.12
N GLN A 102 4.11 6.65 -4.57
CA GLN A 102 5.51 7.09 -4.64
C GLN A 102 6.47 5.94 -5.02
N LEU A 103 7.69 6.32 -5.44
CA LEU A 103 8.80 5.39 -5.60
C LEU A 103 9.56 5.23 -4.27
N PHE A 104 10.06 4.03 -4.00
CA PHE A 104 10.85 3.78 -2.80
C PHE A 104 11.94 2.74 -3.02
N SER A 105 13.11 2.98 -2.44
CA SER A 105 14.19 2.00 -2.39
C SER A 105 14.90 2.09 -1.05
N ALA A 106 14.85 1.00 -0.28
CA ALA A 106 15.56 0.90 0.99
C ALA A 106 17.09 0.97 0.80
N PRO A 107 17.71 0.28 -0.18
CA PRO A 107 19.15 0.39 -0.41
C PRO A 107 19.64 1.81 -0.73
N SER A 108 18.91 2.56 -1.56
CA SER A 108 19.31 3.93 -1.94
C SER A 108 18.72 5.02 -1.05
N LYS A 109 17.88 4.64 -0.07
CA LYS A 109 17.08 5.55 0.78
C LYS A 109 16.14 6.48 -0.01
N GLN A 110 15.88 6.19 -1.28
CA GLN A 110 14.94 6.96 -2.09
C GLN A 110 13.52 6.88 -1.50
N GLY A 111 12.86 8.03 -1.37
CA GLY A 111 11.45 8.12 -0.97
C GLY A 111 11.20 8.08 0.54
N VAL A 112 12.24 8.03 1.37
CA VAL A 112 12.10 8.04 2.84
C VAL A 112 11.45 9.34 3.33
N ASP A 113 11.92 10.49 2.86
CA ASP A 113 11.40 11.79 3.29
C ASP A 113 9.95 12.01 2.82
N GLU A 114 9.60 11.56 1.62
CA GLU A 114 8.23 11.64 1.07
C GLU A 114 7.26 10.77 1.88
N LEU A 115 7.67 9.55 2.24
CA LEU A 115 6.87 8.66 3.08
C LEU A 115 6.72 9.21 4.50
N ALA A 116 7.80 9.74 5.07
CA ALA A 116 7.76 10.37 6.40
C ALA A 116 6.84 11.59 6.42
N ALA A 117 6.87 12.43 5.38
CA ALA A 117 5.97 13.58 5.25
C ALA A 117 4.51 13.15 5.16
N THR A 118 4.22 12.11 4.37
CA THR A 118 2.85 11.55 4.26
C THR A 118 2.35 11.02 5.61
N LEU A 119 3.19 10.25 6.32
CA LEU A 119 2.87 9.74 7.65
C LEU A 119 2.70 10.87 8.68
N GLY A 120 3.54 11.90 8.62
CA GLY A 120 3.43 13.09 9.47
C GLY A 120 2.09 13.79 9.28
N HIS A 121 1.67 13.98 8.04
CA HIS A 121 0.36 14.55 7.71
C HIS A 121 -0.80 13.74 8.30
N TRP A 122 -0.80 12.41 8.16
CA TRP A 122 -1.87 11.56 8.68
C TRP A 122 -1.90 11.49 10.21
N LEU A 123 -0.73 11.55 10.85
CA LEU A 123 -0.60 11.47 12.30
C LEU A 123 -0.66 12.85 12.98
N ALA A 124 -0.80 13.93 12.20
CA ALA A 124 -0.75 15.32 12.67
C ALA A 124 0.52 15.61 13.51
N LEU A 125 1.67 15.14 13.02
CA LEU A 125 3.00 15.32 13.61
C LEU A 125 3.80 16.42 12.92
#